data_AF-A0A1F9M2N1-F1
#
_entry.id   AF-A0A1F9M2N1-F1
#
_cell.length_a   1.000
_cell.length_b   1.000
_cell.length_c   1.000
_cell.angle_alpha   90.00
_cell.angle_beta   90.00
_cell.angle_gamma   90.00
#
_symmetry.space_group_name_H-M   'P 1'
#
loop_
_entity.id
_entity.type
_entity.pdbx_description
1 polymer ?
#
loop_
_entity_poly.entity_id
_entity_poly.type
_entity_poly.pdbx_seq_one_letter_code
_entity_poly.pdbx_strand_id
1 'polypeptide(L)' 'MQVAGSPIDISKVRTVIFHMPDGQQFFLNMEGIEQFVDLGPGRICDTSEIDGVLHFFPRGNA' A
#
# COMPACT_ATOMS: atom_id res chain seq x y z
N MET A 1 -17.68 5.97 11.34
CA MET A 1 -18.01 4.82 10.50
C MET A 1 -16.73 4.44 9.76
N GLN A 2 -16.04 3.39 10.20
CA GLN A 2 -14.82 2.91 9.56
C GLN A 2 -15.28 1.96 8.45
N VAL A 3 -15.27 2.44 7.20
CA VAL A 3 -15.51 1.55 6.06
C VAL A 3 -14.29 0.66 5.99
N ALA A 4 -14.43 -0.61 6.39
CA ALA A 4 -13.45 -1.62 6.04
C ALA A 4 -13.42 -1.64 4.51
N GLY A 5 -12.35 -1.12 3.93
CA GLY A 5 -12.17 -1.17 2.49
C GLY A 5 -12.26 -2.61 2.01
N SER A 6 -12.71 -2.80 0.78
CA SER A 6 -12.66 -4.09 0.11
C SER A 6 -11.26 -4.71 0.30
N PRO A 7 -11.14 -6.02 0.56
CA PRO A 7 -9.83 -6.66 0.61
C PRO A 7 -9.08 -6.39 -0.69
N ILE A 8 -7.81 -5.99 -0.57
CA ILE A 8 -6.94 -5.68 -1.71
C ILE A 8 -6.35 -7.00 -2.22
N ASP A 9 -6.44 -7.21 -3.53
CA ASP A 9 -5.82 -8.36 -4.18
C ASP A 9 -4.34 -8.07 -4.47
N ILE A 10 -3.46 -8.53 -3.57
CA ILE A 10 -2.01 -8.31 -3.66
C ILE A 10 -1.42 -8.92 -4.94
N SER A 11 -2.04 -9.94 -5.55
CA SER A 11 -1.52 -10.56 -6.78
C SER A 11 -1.47 -9.60 -7.97
N LYS A 12 -2.24 -8.51 -7.91
CA LYS A 12 -2.29 -7.46 -8.93
C LYS A 12 -1.33 -6.31 -8.65
N VAL A 13 -0.77 -6.25 -7.45
CA VAL A 13 0.16 -5.20 -7.03
C VAL A 13 1.57 -5.59 -7.46
N ARG A 14 2.18 -4.76 -8.31
CA ARG A 14 3.59 -4.84 -8.72
C ARG A 14 4.49 -4.05 -7.80
N THR A 15 3.99 -2.93 -7.26
CA THR A 15 4.78 -2.04 -6.39
C THR A 15 3.91 -1.41 -5.32
N VAL A 16 4.42 -1.39 -4.08
CA VAL A 16 3.85 -0.58 -3.00
C VAL A 16 4.68 0.69 -2.84
N ILE A 17 4.02 1.85 -2.88
CA ILE A 17 4.66 3.15 -2.64
C ILE A 17 4.23 3.67 -1.27
N PHE A 18 5.19 3.86 -0.38
CA PHE A 18 5.00 4.49 0.92
C PHE A 18 5.18 5.99 0.80
N HIS A 19 4.14 6.77 1.12
CA HIS A 19 4.17 8.23 1.14
C HIS A 19 4.36 8.72 2.57
N MET A 20 5.60 9.03 2.93
CA MET A 20 5.93 9.45 4.28
C MET A 20 5.41 10.87 4.58
N PRO A 21 5.11 11.19 5.85
CA PRO A 21 4.63 12.52 6.23
C PRO A 21 5.59 13.67 5.91
N ASP A 22 6.89 13.39 5.79
CA ASP A 22 7.95 14.36 5.43
C ASP A 22 8.10 14.56 3.92
N GLY A 23 7.27 13.89 3.11
CA GLY A 23 7.31 13.94 1.65
C GLY A 23 8.27 12.92 1.01
N GLN A 24 8.97 12.10 1.80
CA GLN A 24 9.78 11.00 1.25
C GLN A 24 8.89 9.87 0.70
N GLN A 25 9.42 9.15 -0.30
CA GLN A 25 8.75 8.00 -0.89
C GLN A 25 9.65 6.77 -0.85
N PHE A 26 9.12 5.64 -0.39
CA PHE A 26 9.78 4.33 -0.47
C PHE A 26 9.01 3.40 -1.39
N PHE A 27 9.75 2.62 -2.18
CA PHE A 27 9.20 1.72 -3.19
C PHE A 27 9.55 0.29 -2.82
N LEU A 28 8.52 -0.54 -2.62
CA LEU A 28 8.67 -1.97 -2.41
C LEU A 28 8.21 -2.69 -3.68
N ASN A 29 9.14 -3.35 -4.36
CA ASN A 29 8.80 -4.24 -5.47
C ASN A 29 8.21 -5.53 -4.89
N MET A 30 7.04 -5.94 -5.42
CA MET A 30 6.30 -7.12 -4.98
C MET A 30 6.70 -8.41 -5.72
N GLU A 31 7.63 -8.32 -6.68
CA GLU A 31 8.13 -9.48 -7.43
C GLU A 31 8.78 -10.50 -6.49
N GLY A 32 8.22 -11.72 -6.46
CA GLY A 32 8.65 -12.80 -5.56
C GLY A 32 8.06 -12.74 -4.15
N ILE A 33 7.22 -11.75 -3.83
CA ILE A 33 6.49 -11.66 -2.56
C ILE A 33 5.12 -12.33 -2.74
N GLU A 34 5.05 -13.64 -2.49
CA GLU A 34 3.81 -14.44 -2.63
C GLU A 34 2.93 -14.43 -1.36
N GLN A 35 3.20 -13.53 -0.40
CA GLN A 35 2.61 -13.58 0.94
C GLN A 35 1.94 -12.28 1.36
N PHE A 36 1.03 -12.40 2.33
CA PHE A 36 0.34 -11.29 3.00
C PHE A 36 1.33 -10.22 3.46
N VAL A 37 1.09 -8.97 3.06
CA VAL A 37 1.86 -7.81 3.52
C VAL A 37 1.03 -7.06 4.54
N ASP A 38 1.53 -6.99 5.78
CA ASP A 38 0.99 -6.09 6.80
C ASP A 38 1.70 -4.73 6.69
N LEU A 39 0.94 -3.70 6.28
CA LEU A 39 1.44 -2.34 6.11
C LEU A 39 1.28 -1.49 7.38
N GLY A 40 0.62 -2.01 8.41
CA GLY A 40 0.34 -1.27 9.64
C GLY A 40 -0.75 -0.18 9.47
N PRO A 41 -0.92 0.70 10.48
CA PRO A 41 -1.97 1.70 10.47
C PRO A 41 -1.71 2.82 9.46
N GLY A 42 -2.67 3.08 8.58
CA GLY A 42 -2.52 4.12 7.56
C GLY A 42 -3.78 4.35 6.73
N ARG A 43 -3.61 5.03 5.61
CA ARG A 43 -4.59 5.05 4.52
C ARG A 43 -3.99 4.35 3.31
N ILE A 44 -4.84 3.68 2.55
CA ILE A 44 -4.44 3.02 1.31
C ILE A 44 -5.23 3.66 0.17
N CYS A 45 -4.56 3.87 -0.96
CA CYS A 45 -5.19 4.14 -2.25
C CYS A 45 -4.72 3.05 -3.21
N ASP A 46 -5.67 2.24 -3.69
CA ASP A 46 -5.40 1.10 -4.57
C ASP A 46 -5.62 1.50 -6.03
N THR A 47 -4.53 1.50 -6.80
CA THR A 47 -4.55 1.71 -8.26
C THR A 47 -4.04 0.48 -9.00
N SER A 48 -3.99 -0.68 -8.33
CA SER A 48 -3.42 -1.91 -8.88
C SER A 48 -4.08 -2.38 -10.18
N GLU A 49 -5.38 -2.14 -10.35
CA GLU A 49 -6.11 -2.43 -11.60
C GLU A 49 -5.69 -1.54 -12.78
N ILE A 50 -5.09 -0.38 -12.53
CA ILE A 50 -4.72 0.62 -13.55
C ILE A 50 -3.23 0.50 -13.89
N ASP A 51 -2.36 0.54 -12.89
CA ASP A 51 -0.90 0.61 -13.06
C ASP A 51 -0.13 -0.42 -12.22
N GLY A 52 -0.83 -1.26 -11.46
CA GLY A 52 -0.20 -2.24 -10.57
C GLY A 52 0.38 -1.60 -9.30
N VAL A 53 -0.02 -0.39 -8.92
CA VAL A 53 0.54 0.32 -7.75
C VAL A 53 -0.43 0.32 -6.57
N LEU A 54 0.12 0.10 -5.37
CA LEU A 54 -0.58 0.33 -4.12
C LEU A 54 0.06 1.51 -3.39
N HIS A 55 -0.69 2.58 -3.18
CA HIS A 55 -0.21 3.74 -2.43
C HIS A 55 -0.58 3.59 -0.96
N PHE A 56 0.43 3.57 -0.10
CA PHE A 56 0.26 3.54 1.34
C PHE A 56 0.69 4.86 1.98
N PHE A 57 -0.18 5.44 2.79
CA PHE A 57 0.05 6.66 3.55
C PHE A 57 0.07 6.29 5.04
N PRO A 58 1.25 5.94 5.61
CA PRO A 58 1.36 5.63 7.02
C PRO A 58 0.79 6.78 7.86
N ARG A 59 -0.04 6.44 8.85
CA ARG A 59 -0.39 7.42 9.89
C ARG A 59 0.79 7.49 10.83
N GLY A 60 1.26 8.72 11.08
CA GLY A 60 2.42 8.95 11.94
C GLY A 60 2.26 8.26 13.29
N ASN A 61 3.28 7.49 13.67
CA ASN A 61 3.66 7.37 15.07
C ASN A 61 4.33 8.70 15.45
N ALA A 62 3.53 9.67 15.87
CA ALA A 62 3.98 10.76 16.73
C ALA A 62 3.34 10.53 18.10
#